data_AF-A0A7C3IB67-F1
#
_entry.id   AF-A0A7C3IB67-F1
#
_cell.length_a   1.000
_cell.length_b   1.000
_cell.length_c   1.000
_cell.angle_alpha   90.00
_cell.angle_beta   90.00
_cell.angle_gamma   90.00
#
_symmetry.space_group_name_H-M   'P 1'
#
loop_
_entity.id
_entity.type
_entity.pdbx_description
1 polymer ?
#
loop_
_entity_poly.entity_id
_entity_poly.type
_entity_poly.pdbx_seq_one_letter_code
_entity_poly.pdbx_strand_id
1 'polypeptide(L)'
;MLPEPRIGKSELIDLCRRLAMQIEAGIEMRAIWKREVDRFVSPASRRVVREISQALDRGQSLSDAVAAAGGYFPPLFLRMLHVGETTGALPEALRLLADYYEEERSRRALFWKLLAWPLTELALAVGVIGFLIWVMGVIGNMAGKSVDPLGFGLVGNAGLAIYLFCVAVSVGGIAWAAYGWRRGW
;
A
#
# COMPACT_ATOMS: atom_id res chain seq x y z
N MET A 1 19.38 3.42 -8.65
CA MET A 1 18.05 2.78 -8.49
C MET A 1 18.21 1.71 -7.42
N LEU A 2 17.73 1.96 -6.20
CA LEU A 2 17.78 0.96 -5.14
C LEU A 2 16.74 -0.14 -5.50
N PRO A 3 17.09 -1.43 -5.45
CA PRO A 3 16.14 -2.51 -5.74
C PRO A 3 14.94 -2.38 -4.80
N GLU A 4 13.71 -2.41 -5.35
CA GLU A 4 12.51 -2.37 -4.52
C GLU A 4 12.46 -3.62 -3.63
N PRO A 5 12.26 -3.46 -2.31
CA PRO A 5 12.17 -4.59 -1.41
C PRO A 5 10.96 -5.45 -1.78
N ARG A 6 11.19 -6.77 -1.87
CA ARG A 6 10.18 -7.74 -2.30
C ARG A 6 9.30 -8.25 -1.16
N ILE A 7 9.69 -8.02 0.09
CA ILE A 7 8.88 -8.39 1.26
C ILE A 7 7.73 -7.41 1.50
N GLY A 8 6.56 -7.93 1.86
CA GLY A 8 5.42 -7.09 2.24
C GLY A 8 5.68 -6.35 3.56
N LYS A 9 5.23 -5.10 3.69
CA LYS A 9 5.44 -4.31 4.91
C LYS A 9 4.90 -4.99 6.18
N SER A 10 3.71 -5.60 6.09
CA SER A 10 3.13 -6.36 7.22
C SER A 10 4.02 -7.51 7.64
N GLU A 11 4.44 -8.32 6.67
CA GLU A 11 5.27 -9.50 6.88
C GLU A 11 6.61 -9.12 7.52
N LEU A 12 7.20 -8.01 7.09
CA LEU A 12 8.43 -7.46 7.68
C LEU A 12 8.24 -6.98 9.12
N ILE A 13 7.16 -6.26 9.43
CA ILE A 13 6.84 -5.81 10.79
C ILE A 13 6.68 -7.03 11.72
N ASP A 14 5.89 -8.01 11.28
CA ASP A 14 5.62 -9.20 12.08
C ASP A 14 6.88 -10.04 12.30
N LEU A 15 7.74 -10.14 11.29
CA LEU A 15 9.07 -10.75 11.41
C LEU A 15 9.91 -10.02 12.47
N CYS A 16 10.04 -8.69 12.37
CA CYS A 16 10.85 -7.90 13.31
C CYS A 16 10.40 -8.09 14.76
N ARG A 17 9.09 -8.01 15.02
CA ARG A 17 8.52 -8.21 16.37
C ARG A 17 8.79 -9.62 16.89
N ARG A 18 8.57 -10.64 16.08
CA ARG A 18 8.81 -12.04 16.47
C ARG A 18 10.28 -12.33 16.73
N LEU A 19 11.19 -11.81 15.90
CA LEU A 19 12.62 -11.97 16.10
C LEU A 19 13.04 -11.29 17.41
N ALA A 20 12.62 -10.03 17.64
CA ALA A 20 12.94 -9.31 18.87
C ALA A 20 12.49 -10.07 20.12
N MET A 21 11.23 -10.52 20.16
CA MET A 21 10.69 -11.26 21.30
C MET A 21 11.42 -12.59 21.55
N GLN A 22 11.75 -13.33 20.49
CA GLN A 22 12.43 -14.62 20.63
C GLN A 22 13.88 -14.47 21.06
N ILE A 23 14.61 -13.47 20.54
CA ILE A 23 15.99 -13.20 20.92
C ILE A 23 16.06 -12.73 22.37
N GLU A 24 15.14 -11.85 22.80
CA GLU A 24 15.07 -11.40 24.19
C GLU A 24 14.70 -12.51 25.17
N ALA A 25 13.88 -13.48 24.72
CA ALA A 25 13.59 -14.71 25.48
C ALA A 25 14.78 -15.68 25.54
N GLY A 26 15.95 -15.32 24.99
CA GLY A 26 17.17 -16.13 25.03
C GLY A 26 17.18 -17.30 24.04
N ILE A 27 16.29 -17.29 23.05
CA ILE A 27 16.26 -18.34 22.04
C ILE A 27 17.41 -18.14 21.05
N GLU A 28 18.10 -19.24 20.74
CA GLU A 28 19.23 -19.25 19.81
C GLU A 28 18.80 -18.84 18.38
N MET A 29 19.58 -17.93 17.77
CA MET A 29 19.25 -17.30 16.47
C MET A 29 18.98 -18.31 15.36
N ARG A 30 19.79 -19.36 15.22
CA ARG A 30 19.59 -20.40 14.18
C ARG A 30 18.25 -21.11 14.37
N ALA A 31 17.88 -21.44 15.61
CA ALA A 31 16.62 -22.08 15.92
C ALA A 31 15.42 -21.18 15.60
N ILE A 32 15.54 -19.87 15.83
CA ILE A 32 14.51 -18.89 15.45
C ILE A 32 14.30 -18.90 13.94
N TRP A 33 15.37 -18.71 13.16
CA TRP A 33 15.29 -18.63 11.70
C TRP A 33 14.80 -19.92 11.05
N LYS A 34 15.19 -21.09 11.58
CA LYS A 34 14.69 -22.39 11.13
C LYS A 34 13.17 -22.51 11.29
N ARG A 35 12.61 -21.98 12.37
CA ARG A 35 11.14 -21.96 12.60
C ARG A 35 10.43 -20.90 11.78
N GLU A 36 11.09 -19.79 11.46
CA GLU A 36 10.49 -18.75 10.63
C GLU A 36 10.29 -19.19 9.18
N VAL A 37 11.10 -20.11 8.63
CA VAL A 37 10.96 -20.61 7.24
C VAL A 37 9.53 -21.06 6.92
N ASP A 38 8.87 -21.79 7.83
CA ASP A 38 7.55 -22.37 7.57
C ASP A 38 6.39 -21.36 7.73
N ARG A 39 6.67 -20.17 8.28
CA ARG A 39 5.65 -19.13 8.50
C ARG A 39 5.39 -18.27 7.27
N PHE A 40 6.35 -18.15 6.36
CA PHE A 40 6.16 -17.37 5.13
C PHE A 40 5.17 -18.08 4.21
N VAL A 41 4.20 -17.37 3.62
CA VAL A 41 3.19 -17.99 2.74
C VAL A 41 3.74 -18.21 1.34
N SER A 42 4.48 -17.24 0.81
CA SER A 42 5.01 -17.28 -0.56
C SER A 42 6.20 -18.25 -0.69
N PRO A 43 6.21 -19.14 -1.71
CA PRO A 43 7.35 -20.00 -1.99
C PRO A 43 8.66 -19.23 -2.21
N ALA A 44 8.58 -18.04 -2.83
CA ALA A 44 9.75 -17.18 -3.04
C ALA A 44 10.32 -16.67 -1.71
N SER A 45 9.46 -16.21 -0.80
CA SER A 45 9.87 -15.75 0.53
C SER A 45 10.46 -16.89 1.36
N ARG A 46 9.82 -18.07 1.34
CA ARG A 46 10.34 -19.28 2.03
C ARG A 46 11.74 -19.65 1.57
N ARG A 47 12.01 -19.56 0.26
CA ARG A 47 13.33 -19.86 -0.30
C ARG A 47 14.39 -18.90 0.25
N VAL A 48 14.13 -17.60 0.24
CA VAL A 48 15.06 -16.58 0.76
C VAL A 48 15.35 -16.80 2.24
N VAL A 49 14.30 -17.01 3.06
CA VAL A 49 14.45 -17.22 4.51
C VAL A 49 15.17 -18.53 4.82
N ARG A 50 14.95 -19.57 4.00
CA ARG A 50 15.69 -20.83 4.09
C ARG A 50 17.17 -20.66 3.77
N GLU A 51 17.50 -19.88 2.74
CA GLU A 51 18.89 -19.57 2.39
C GLU A 51 19.59 -18.83 3.54
N ILE A 52 18.89 -17.91 4.22
CA ILE A 52 19.37 -17.22 5.42
C ILE A 52 19.58 -18.20 6.58
N SER A 53 18.60 -19.07 6.87
CA SER A 53 18.73 -20.09 7.91
C SER A 53 19.95 -21.00 7.67
N GLN A 54 20.17 -21.42 6.41
CA GLN A 54 21.33 -22.24 6.05
C GLN A 54 22.66 -21.47 6.16
N ALA A 55 22.67 -20.17 5.89
CA ALA A 55 23.84 -19.32 6.09
C ALA A 55 24.21 -19.20 7.57
N LEU A 56 23.22 -19.03 8.45
CA LEU A 56 23.41 -19.01 9.90
C LEU A 56 23.91 -20.37 10.43
N ASP A 57 23.41 -21.49 9.88
CA ASP A 57 23.90 -22.84 10.22
C ASP A 57 25.37 -23.04 9.83
N ARG A 58 25.85 -22.36 8.78
CA ARG A 58 27.27 -22.33 8.38
C ARG A 58 28.13 -21.37 9.21
N GLY A 59 27.55 -20.69 10.20
CA GLY A 59 28.24 -19.74 11.06
C GLY A 59 28.45 -18.36 10.45
N GLN A 60 27.73 -18.00 9.39
CA GLN A 60 27.74 -16.62 8.89
C GLN A 60 27.01 -15.70 9.87
N SER A 61 27.42 -14.43 9.91
CA SER A 61 26.71 -13.39 10.66
C SER A 61 25.30 -13.21 10.10
N LEU A 62 24.38 -12.75 10.94
CA LEU A 62 23.00 -12.49 10.52
C LEU A 62 22.94 -11.36 9.49
N SER A 63 23.71 -10.29 9.69
CA SER A 63 23.76 -9.18 8.74
C SER A 63 24.28 -9.62 7.36
N ASP A 64 25.31 -10.47 7.30
CA ASP A 64 25.82 -11.01 6.03
C ASP A 64 24.82 -11.96 5.37
N ALA A 65 24.19 -12.85 6.15
CA ALA A 65 23.20 -13.79 5.65
C ALA A 65 22.01 -13.07 5.02
N VAL A 66 21.50 -12.01 5.65
CA VAL A 66 20.40 -11.20 5.13
C VAL A 66 20.88 -10.34 3.95
N ALA A 67 22.12 -9.83 3.95
CA ALA A 67 22.67 -9.06 2.84
C ALA A 67 22.78 -9.90 1.55
N ALA A 68 23.09 -11.20 1.68
CA ALA A 68 23.12 -12.14 0.57
C ALA A 68 21.76 -12.35 -0.14
N ALA A 69 20.65 -11.96 0.50
CA ALA A 69 19.29 -12.06 -0.05
C ALA A 69 18.96 -11.07 -1.20
N GLY A 70 19.97 -10.37 -1.75
CA GLY A 70 19.86 -9.70 -3.05
C GLY A 70 18.78 -8.61 -3.16
N GLY A 71 18.52 -7.87 -2.08
CA GLY A 71 17.53 -6.79 -2.06
C GLY A 71 16.10 -7.23 -1.71
N TYR A 72 15.91 -8.45 -1.21
CA TYR A 72 14.62 -8.88 -0.67
C TYR A 72 14.19 -8.01 0.52
N PHE A 73 15.12 -7.69 1.42
CA PHE A 73 14.92 -6.81 2.56
C PHE A 73 15.27 -5.35 2.22
N PRO A 74 14.57 -4.36 2.83
CA PRO A 74 14.89 -2.95 2.62
C PRO A 74 16.31 -2.60 3.12
N PRO A 75 16.99 -1.61 2.50
CA PRO A 75 18.34 -1.19 2.92
C PRO A 75 18.43 -0.74 4.39
N LEU A 76 17.37 -0.11 4.91
CA LEU A 76 17.30 0.31 6.31
C LEU A 76 17.32 -0.89 7.27
N PHE A 77 16.64 -1.98 6.90
CA PHE A 77 16.63 -3.21 7.69
C PHE A 77 18.05 -3.76 7.85
N LEU A 78 18.79 -3.89 6.74
CA LEU A 78 20.18 -4.37 6.74
C LEU A 78 21.11 -3.52 7.63
N ARG A 79 21.01 -2.20 7.52
CA ARG A 79 21.85 -1.27 8.28
C ARG A 79 21.60 -1.38 9.78
N MET A 80 20.33 -1.39 10.19
CA MET A 80 19.96 -1.52 11.59
C MET A 80 20.30 -2.90 12.16
N LEU A 81 20.19 -3.95 11.33
CA LEU A 81 20.58 -5.29 11.72
C LEU A 81 22.09 -5.39 11.97
N HIS A 82 22.90 -4.80 11.09
CA HIS A 82 24.35 -4.73 11.26
C HIS A 82 24.76 -3.94 12.50
N VAL A 83 24.11 -2.81 12.77
CA VAL A 83 24.34 -2.03 14.00
C VAL A 83 23.97 -2.86 15.23
N GLY A 84 22.78 -3.45 15.26
CA GLY A 84 22.32 -4.26 16.39
C GLY A 84 23.18 -5.51 16.62
N GLU A 85 23.68 -6.15 15.56
CA GLU A 85 24.59 -7.29 15.66
C GLU A 85 25.95 -6.87 16.22
N THR A 86 26.50 -5.74 15.77
CA THR A 86 27.80 -5.22 16.23
C THR A 86 27.74 -4.73 17.68
N THR A 87 26.63 -4.10 18.08
CA THR A 87 26.45 -3.59 19.46
C THR A 87 25.86 -4.63 20.41
N GLY A 88 25.49 -5.82 19.93
CA GLY A 88 24.78 -6.83 20.71
C GLY A 88 23.34 -6.45 21.07
N ALA A 89 22.81 -5.35 20.53
CA ALA A 89 21.48 -4.80 20.79
C ALA A 89 20.49 -5.13 19.65
N LEU A 90 20.50 -6.40 19.22
CA LEU A 90 19.63 -6.93 18.17
C LEU A 90 18.14 -6.79 18.50
N PRO A 91 17.66 -7.14 19.72
CA PRO A 91 16.26 -6.97 20.10
C PRO A 91 15.77 -5.52 19.97
N GLU A 92 16.58 -4.56 20.41
CA GLU A 92 16.28 -3.13 20.37
C GLU A 92 16.23 -2.63 18.93
N ALA A 93 17.20 -3.02 18.10
CA ALA A 93 17.23 -2.66 16.68
C ALA A 93 16.01 -3.19 15.92
N LEU A 94 15.61 -4.43 16.21
CA LEU A 94 14.44 -5.06 15.58
C LEU A 94 13.12 -4.44 16.04
N ARG A 95 12.99 -4.04 17.31
CA ARG A 95 11.83 -3.28 17.81
C ARG A 95 11.71 -1.93 17.11
N LEU A 96 12.81 -1.18 17.04
CA LEU A 96 12.82 0.12 16.38
C LEU A 96 12.46 0.01 14.89
N LEU A 97 12.94 -1.04 14.21
CA LEU A 97 12.53 -1.34 12.84
C LEU A 97 11.04 -1.66 12.73
N ALA A 98 10.49 -2.48 13.64
CA ALA A 98 9.07 -2.82 13.65
C ALA A 98 8.19 -1.57 13.80
N ASP A 99 8.53 -0.70 14.75
CA ASP A 99 7.79 0.53 15.02
C ASP A 99 7.89 1.51 13.85
N TYR A 100 9.09 1.66 13.27
CA TYR A 100 9.30 2.48 12.07
C TYR A 100 8.43 2.00 10.89
N TYR A 101 8.43 0.70 10.59
CA TYR A 101 7.65 0.18 9.48
C TYR A 101 6.14 0.20 9.75
N GLU A 102 5.71 0.06 11.00
CA GLU A 102 4.31 0.22 11.40
C GLU A 102 3.85 1.67 11.18
N GLU A 103 4.65 2.64 11.59
CA GLU A 103 4.34 4.06 11.40
C GLU A 103 4.29 4.43 9.91
N GLU A 104 5.27 3.95 9.14
CA GLU A 104 5.31 4.15 7.69
C GLU A 104 4.14 3.45 6.97
N ARG A 105 3.60 2.35 7.52
CA ARG A 105 2.38 1.71 7.02
C ARG A 105 1.13 2.51 7.40
N SER A 106 1.03 2.96 8.65
CA SER A 106 -0.13 3.66 9.18
C SER A 106 -0.33 5.01 8.50
N ARG A 107 0.74 5.73 8.16
CA ARG A 107 0.69 6.97 7.36
C ARG A 107 0.05 6.77 5.99
N ARG A 108 0.38 5.67 5.29
CA ARG A 108 -0.25 5.32 4.01
C ARG A 108 -1.72 4.94 4.17
N ALA A 109 -2.06 4.22 5.24
CA ALA A 109 -3.45 3.86 5.52
C ALA A 109 -4.29 5.11 5.87
N LEU A 110 -3.72 6.06 6.62
CA LEU A 110 -4.36 7.32 6.97
C LEU A 110 -4.67 8.14 5.72
N PHE A 111 -3.72 8.23 4.78
CA PHE A 111 -3.94 8.93 3.51
C PHE A 111 -5.17 8.41 2.75
N TRP A 112 -5.32 7.09 2.63
CA TRP A 112 -6.50 6.49 1.99
C TRP A 112 -7.79 6.72 2.78
N LYS A 113 -7.74 6.68 4.11
CA LYS A 113 -8.89 6.97 4.96
C LYS A 113 -9.36 8.43 4.82
N LEU A 114 -8.42 9.38 4.76
CA LEU A 114 -8.72 10.79 4.58
C LEU A 114 -9.31 11.09 3.21
N LEU A 115 -8.93 10.34 2.17
CA LEU A 115 -9.49 10.46 0.81
C LEU A 115 -10.83 9.74 0.64
N ALA A 116 -11.12 8.71 1.44
CA ALA A 116 -12.37 7.96 1.31
C ALA A 116 -13.59 8.87 1.51
N TRP A 117 -13.58 9.71 2.54
CA TRP A 117 -14.68 10.64 2.82
C TRP A 117 -14.99 11.61 1.66
N PRO A 118 -14.03 12.46 1.20
CA PRO A 118 -14.29 13.41 0.12
C PRO A 118 -14.62 12.73 -1.21
N LEU A 119 -14.08 11.54 -1.48
CA LEU A 119 -14.40 10.79 -2.70
C LEU A 119 -15.85 10.28 -2.67
N THR A 120 -16.34 9.84 -1.51
CA THR A 120 -17.72 9.38 -1.35
C THR A 120 -18.69 10.54 -1.49
N GLU A 121 -18.38 11.69 -0.89
CA GLU A 121 -19.15 12.93 -1.01
C GLU A 121 -19.20 13.43 -2.47
N LEU A 122 -18.06 13.45 -3.16
CA LEU A 122 -17.98 13.80 -4.57
C LEU A 122 -18.83 12.86 -5.44
N ALA A 123 -18.74 11.55 -5.21
CA ALA A 123 -19.53 10.56 -5.93
C ALA A 123 -21.04 10.77 -5.71
N LEU A 124 -21.46 11.08 -4.49
CA LEU A 124 -22.85 11.37 -4.17
C LEU A 124 -23.32 12.66 -4.86
N ALA A 125 -22.55 13.75 -4.78
CA ALA A 125 -22.87 15.02 -5.43
C ALA A 125 -23.01 14.85 -6.96
N VAL A 126 -22.07 14.13 -7.57
CA VAL A 126 -22.11 13.80 -9.00
C VAL A 126 -23.33 12.94 -9.33
N GLY A 127 -23.65 11.96 -8.49
CA GLY A 127 -24.84 11.11 -8.66
C GLY A 127 -26.15 11.89 -8.59
N VAL A 128 -26.29 12.79 -7.62
CA VAL A 128 -27.51 13.62 -7.42
C VAL A 128 -27.74 14.54 -8.62
N ILE A 129 -26.70 15.21 -9.12
CA ILE A 129 -26.82 16.08 -10.31
C ILE A 129 -27.22 15.27 -11.54
N GLY A 130 -26.59 14.11 -11.77
CA GLY A 130 -26.93 13.22 -12.88
C GLY A 130 -28.37 12.70 -12.77
N PHE A 131 -28.79 12.33 -11.57
CA PHE A 131 -30.16 11.88 -11.30
C PHE A 131 -31.19 12.98 -11.58
N LEU A 132 -30.94 14.22 -11.18
CA LEU A 132 -31.81 15.36 -11.46
C LEU A 132 -31.96 15.60 -12.97
N ILE A 133 -30.86 15.56 -13.74
CA ILE A 133 -30.88 15.69 -15.20
C ILE A 133 -31.74 14.60 -15.86
N TRP A 134 -31.59 13.36 -15.38
CA TRP A 134 -32.38 12.23 -15.89
C TRP A 134 -33.87 12.39 -15.60
N VAL A 135 -34.24 12.76 -14.37
CA VAL A 135 -35.64 12.98 -13.96
C VAL A 135 -36.28 14.12 -14.77
N MET A 136 -35.59 15.25 -14.93
CA MET A 136 -36.07 16.37 -15.76
C MET A 136 -36.28 15.93 -17.22
N GLY A 137 -35.42 15.04 -17.72
CA GLY A 137 -35.56 14.39 -19.01
C GLY A 137 -36.81 13.54 -19.18
N VAL A 138 -37.05 12.65 -18.22
CA VAL A 138 -38.21 11.75 -18.23
C VAL A 138 -39.51 12.53 -18.15
N ILE A 139 -39.56 13.57 -17.31
CA ILE A 139 -40.73 14.45 -17.18
C ILE A 139 -40.96 15.26 -18.46
N GLY A 140 -39.90 15.84 -19.05
CA GLY A 140 -40.00 16.59 -20.30
C GLY A 140 -40.53 15.76 -21.48
N ASN A 141 -40.13 14.48 -21.56
CA ASN A 141 -40.66 13.56 -22.57
C ASN A 141 -42.16 13.25 -22.39
N MET A 142 -42.66 13.21 -21.15
CA MET A 142 -44.09 12.99 -20.88
C MET A 142 -44.93 14.27 -21.03
N ALA A 143 -44.35 15.44 -20.77
CA ALA A 143 -45.05 16.73 -20.79
C ALA A 143 -45.15 17.39 -22.18
N GLY A 144 -44.54 16.81 -23.22
CA GLY A 144 -44.60 17.32 -24.60
C GLY A 144 -43.88 18.66 -24.85
N LYS A 145 -43.19 19.20 -23.82
CA LYS A 145 -42.28 20.34 -23.92
C LYS A 145 -41.06 20.05 -23.04
N SER A 146 -39.88 20.02 -23.65
CA SER A 146 -38.61 19.97 -22.93
C SER A 146 -38.42 21.29 -22.18
N VAL A 147 -38.63 21.28 -20.87
CA VAL A 147 -38.23 22.37 -20.00
C VAL A 147 -36.72 22.30 -19.89
N ASP A 148 -36.02 23.16 -20.62
CA ASP A 148 -34.58 23.33 -20.53
C ASP A 148 -34.27 24.61 -19.72
N PRO A 149 -34.19 24.52 -18.38
CA PRO A 149 -33.98 25.68 -17.53
C PRO A 149 -32.58 26.31 -17.68
N LEU A 150 -31.64 25.61 -18.34
CA LEU A 150 -30.26 26.05 -18.49
C LEU A 150 -29.89 26.42 -19.94
N GLY A 151 -30.71 26.05 -20.93
CA GLY A 151 -30.51 26.40 -22.35
C GLY A 151 -29.34 25.68 -23.04
N PHE A 152 -28.73 24.69 -22.37
CA PHE A 152 -27.59 23.92 -22.85
C PHE A 152 -27.97 22.53 -23.42
N GLY A 153 -29.26 22.19 -23.52
CA GLY A 153 -29.72 20.87 -23.98
C GLY A 153 -29.50 19.76 -22.95
N LEU A 154 -29.33 20.09 -21.67
CA LEU A 154 -29.09 19.16 -20.57
C LEU A 154 -30.40 18.54 -20.04
N VAL A 155 -31.20 17.98 -20.95
CA VAL A 155 -32.49 17.38 -20.62
C VAL A 155 -32.59 16.02 -21.33
N GLY A 156 -33.00 14.98 -20.63
CA GLY A 156 -33.16 13.64 -21.23
C GLY A 156 -31.89 12.80 -21.22
N ASN A 157 -31.95 11.68 -21.94
CA ASN A 157 -30.83 10.73 -22.07
C ASN A 157 -29.60 11.38 -22.73
N ALA A 158 -29.80 12.37 -23.61
CA ALA A 158 -28.72 13.14 -24.23
C ALA A 158 -28.01 14.04 -23.22
N GLY A 159 -28.75 14.73 -22.34
CA GLY A 159 -28.18 15.54 -21.26
C GLY A 159 -27.42 14.69 -20.23
N LEU A 160 -27.94 13.52 -19.88
CA LEU A 160 -27.24 12.56 -19.01
C LEU A 160 -25.93 12.08 -19.65
N ALA A 161 -25.91 11.82 -20.96
CA ALA A 161 -24.70 11.40 -21.67
C ALA A 161 -23.61 12.49 -21.68
N ILE A 162 -23.98 13.76 -21.92
CA ILE A 162 -23.05 14.90 -21.85
C ILE A 162 -22.52 15.08 -20.43
N TYR A 163 -23.39 14.96 -19.44
CA TYR A 163 -23.01 15.04 -18.03
C TYR A 163 -22.02 13.94 -17.63
N LEU A 164 -22.31 12.68 -17.98
CA LEU A 164 -21.40 11.55 -17.75
C LEU A 164 -20.08 11.72 -18.49
N PHE A 165 -20.09 12.29 -19.70
CA PHE A 165 -18.87 12.61 -20.44
C PHE A 165 -18.03 13.67 -19.73
N CYS A 166 -18.64 14.78 -19.27
CA CYS A 166 -17.94 15.80 -18.48
C CYS A 166 -17.36 15.24 -17.18
N VAL A 167 -18.12 14.43 -16.45
CA VAL A 167 -17.65 13.74 -15.25
C VAL A 167 -16.49 12.80 -15.57
N ALA A 168 -16.60 11.99 -16.64
CA ALA A 168 -15.55 11.08 -17.06
C ALA A 168 -14.26 11.82 -17.46
N VAL A 169 -14.36 12.97 -18.14
CA VAL A 169 -13.22 13.84 -18.47
C VAL A 169 -12.59 14.42 -17.19
N SER A 170 -13.42 14.83 -16.23
CA SER A 170 -12.96 15.40 -14.95
C SER A 170 -12.19 14.35 -14.12
N VAL A 171 -12.78 13.16 -13.97
CA VAL A 171 -12.16 12.03 -13.26
C VAL A 171 -10.91 11.54 -13.99
N GLY A 172 -10.97 11.44 -15.32
CA GLY A 172 -9.84 11.07 -16.17
C GLY A 172 -8.68 12.07 -16.08
N GLY A 173 -8.98 13.37 -16.05
CA GLY A 173 -7.99 14.44 -15.88
C GLY A 173 -7.33 14.41 -14.50
N ILE A 174 -8.10 14.21 -13.43
CA ILE A 174 -7.57 14.04 -12.06
C ILE A 174 -6.69 12.79 -11.97
N ALA A 175 -7.13 11.67 -12.56
CA ALA A 175 -6.36 10.43 -12.59
C ALA A 175 -5.07 10.58 -13.41
N TRP A 176 -5.11 11.29 -14.54
CA TRP A 176 -3.93 11.57 -15.37
C TRP A 176 -2.94 12.50 -14.67
N ALA A 177 -3.42 13.56 -13.99
CA ALA A 177 -2.58 14.44 -13.18
C ALA A 177 -1.95 13.71 -11.99
N ALA A 178 -2.71 12.84 -11.30
CA ALA A 178 -2.20 12.00 -10.22
C ALA A 178 -1.19 10.95 -10.73
N TYR A 179 -1.40 10.41 -11.92
CA TYR A 179 -0.46 9.49 -12.57
C TYR A 179 0.82 10.21 -13.03
N GLY A 180 0.68 11.44 -13.53
CA GLY A 180 1.78 12.33 -13.88
C GLY A 180 2.64 12.68 -12.66
N TRP A 181 2.01 12.99 -11.52
CA TRP A 181 2.72 13.25 -10.27
C TRP A 181 3.50 12.03 -9.75
N ARG A 182 3.03 10.81 -10.05
CA ARG A 182 3.74 9.56 -9.73
C ARG A 182 4.88 9.22 -10.68
N ARG A 183 4.96 9.83 -11.87
CA ARG A 183 5.96 9.51 -12.90
C ARG A 183 7.12 10.50 -13.06
N GLY A 184 7.18 11.54 -12.22
CA GLY A 184 8.38 12.37 -12.08
C GLY A 184 8.11 13.86 -12.20
N TRP A 185 8.31 14.58 -11.09
CA TRP A 185 9.61 15.24 -10.93
C TRP A 185 10.58 14.23 -10.32
#